data_AF-A0A1H2H483-F1
#
_entry.id   AF-A0A1H2H483-F1
#
_cell.length_a   1.000
_cell.length_b   1.000
_cell.length_c   1.000
_cell.angle_alpha   90.00
_cell.angle_beta   90.00
_cell.angle_gamma   90.00
#
_symmetry.space_group_name_H-M   'P 1'
#
loop_
_entity.id
_entity.type
_entity.pdbx_description
1 polymer ?
#
loop_
_entity_poly.entity_id
_entity_poly.type
_entity_poly.pdbx_seq_one_letter_code
_entity_poly.pdbx_strand_id
1 'polypeptide(L)' 'MTGDIINLRKARKARKQRDKDTRAAENRVVFGRTKSERDRSKAESTHAERRIDAHLRAPEKVGENTADPRPKPETDPDA' A
#
# COMPACT_ATOMS: atom_id res chain seq x y z
N MET A 1 43.63 6.73 -26.40
CA MET A 1 42.23 6.66 -25.94
C MET A 1 42.09 7.66 -24.80
N THR A 2 41.30 8.71 -25.01
CA THR A 2 41.11 9.79 -24.04
C THR A 2 39.97 9.42 -23.09
N GLY A 3 40.27 9.26 -21.80
CA GLY A 3 39.25 8.96 -20.79
C GLY A 3 38.46 10.22 -20.44
N ASP A 4 37.14 10.19 -20.65
CA ASP A 4 36.25 11.28 -20.28
C ASP A 4 36.21 11.45 -18.76
N ILE A 5 36.61 12.64 -18.29
CA ILE A 5 36.56 13.01 -16.88
C ILE A 5 35.09 13.30 -16.52
N ILE A 6 34.40 12.28 -16.02
CA ILE A 6 33.02 12.40 -15.59
C ILE A 6 32.90 12.94 -14.16
N ASN A 7 32.03 13.94 -13.99
CA ASN A 7 31.73 14.49 -12.68
C ASN A 7 30.78 13.55 -11.90
N LEU A 8 31.35 12.81 -10.95
CA LEU A 8 30.61 11.85 -10.12
C LEU A 8 29.49 12.48 -9.28
N ARG A 9 29.55 13.78 -8.94
CA ARG A 9 28.47 14.47 -8.22
C ARG A 9 27.24 14.62 -9.12
N LYS A 10 27.44 15.01 -10.39
CA LYS A 10 26.34 15.11 -11.36
C LYS A 10 25.73 13.74 -11.64
N ALA A 11 26.56 12.71 -11.81
CA ALA A 11 26.12 11.33 -11.99
C ALA A 11 25.28 10.82 -10.81
N ARG A 12 25.75 11.05 -9.57
CA ARG A 12 25.00 10.69 -8.34
C ARG A 12 23.68 11.45 -8.22
N LYS A 13 23.65 12.75 -8.55
CA LYS A 13 22.42 13.54 -8.55
C LYS A 13 21.41 13.01 -9.56
N ALA A 14 21.86 12.68 -10.77
CA ALA A 14 21.00 12.11 -11.81
C ALA A 14 20.42 10.75 -11.41
N ARG A 15 21.20 9.91 -10.73
CA ARG A 15 20.70 8.64 -10.17
C ARG A 15 19.65 8.87 -9.09
N LYS A 16 19.93 9.75 -8.11
CA LYS A 16 18.96 10.11 -7.06
C LYS A 16 17.66 10.67 -7.61
N GLN A 17 17.70 11.43 -8.70
CA GLN A 17 16.50 11.97 -9.33
C GLN A 17 15.67 10.84 -9.97
N ARG A 18 16.33 9.95 -10.73
CA ARG A 18 15.67 8.76 -11.29
C ARG A 18 15.01 7.89 -10.22
N ASP A 19 15.71 7.63 -9.11
CA ASP A 19 15.17 6.84 -8.00
C ASP A 19 13.95 7.50 -7.33
N LYS A 20 13.85 8.83 -7.36
CA LYS A 20 12.65 9.55 -6.87
C LYS A 20 11.49 9.42 -7.83
N ASP A 21 11.75 9.50 -9.13
CA ASP A 21 10.72 9.43 -10.15
C ASP A 21 10.11 8.02 -10.23
N THR A 22 10.93 6.96 -10.07
CA THR A 22 10.44 5.57 -9.96
C THR A 22 9.57 5.37 -8.73
N ARG A 23 10.02 5.82 -7.56
CA ARG A 23 9.20 5.78 -6.32
C ARG A 23 7.92 6.58 -6.45
N ALA A 24 7.95 7.72 -7.13
CA ALA A 24 6.75 8.51 -7.39
C ALA A 24 5.78 7.77 -8.33
N ALA A 25 6.28 7.06 -9.34
CA ALA A 25 5.46 6.22 -10.21
C ALA A 25 4.86 5.03 -9.43
N GLU A 26 5.65 4.34 -8.62
CA GLU A 26 5.18 3.29 -7.71
C GLU A 26 4.10 3.83 -6.77
N ASN A 27 4.33 5.00 -6.16
CA ASN A 27 3.34 5.64 -5.29
C ASN A 27 2.10 6.12 -6.06
N ARG A 28 2.18 6.47 -7.34
CA ARG A 28 1.00 6.71 -8.17
C ARG A 28 0.27 5.43 -8.53
N VAL A 29 0.92 4.28 -8.55
CA VAL A 29 0.23 3.00 -8.76
C VAL A 29 -0.42 2.53 -7.47
N VAL A 30 0.34 2.55 -6.37
CA VAL A 30 -0.08 2.08 -5.04
C VAL A 30 -1.06 3.05 -4.36
N PHE A 31 -0.80 4.36 -4.49
CA PHE A 31 -1.56 5.43 -3.84
C PHE A 31 -2.19 6.41 -4.83
N GLY A 32 -2.27 6.06 -6.13
CA GLY A 32 -2.73 6.93 -7.21
C GLY A 32 -4.12 7.51 -7.08
N ARG A 33 -4.94 6.92 -6.20
CA ARG A 33 -6.19 7.53 -5.82
C ARG A 33 -5.92 8.62 -4.80
N THR A 34 -6.24 9.85 -5.20
CA THR A 34 -6.31 10.99 -4.31
C THR A 34 -7.23 10.66 -3.13
N LYS A 35 -7.04 11.34 -1.99
CA LYS A 35 -7.86 11.11 -0.78
C LYS A 35 -9.36 11.23 -1.12
N SER A 36 -9.73 12.23 -1.91
CA SER A 36 -11.08 12.46 -2.42
C SER A 36 -11.64 11.30 -3.24
N GLU A 37 -10.87 10.72 -4.16
CA GLU A 37 -11.31 9.58 -4.97
C GLU A 37 -11.44 8.31 -4.14
N ARG A 38 -10.54 8.13 -3.17
CA ARG A 38 -10.60 7.01 -2.23
C ARG A 38 -11.82 7.09 -1.33
N ASP A 39 -12.13 8.28 -0.81
CA ASP A 39 -13.28 8.51 0.06
C ASP A 39 -14.59 8.36 -0.73
N ARG A 40 -14.64 8.84 -1.98
CA ARG A 40 -15.78 8.61 -2.89
C ARG A 40 -16.01 7.12 -3.16
N SER A 41 -14.96 6.39 -3.52
CA SER A 41 -15.06 4.95 -3.79
C SER A 41 -15.50 4.16 -2.55
N LYS A 42 -15.04 4.53 -1.36
CA LYS A 42 -15.52 3.95 -0.08
C LYS A 42 -16.99 4.28 0.19
N ALA A 43 -17.42 5.51 -0.07
CA ALA A 43 -18.82 5.88 0.08
C ALA A 43 -19.72 5.08 -0.88
N GLU A 44 -19.27 4.89 -2.12
CA GLU A 44 -19.96 4.07 -3.12
C GLU A 44 -20.02 2.59 -2.70
N SER A 45 -18.91 2.01 -2.19
CA SER A 45 -18.89 0.62 -1.74
C SER A 45 -19.78 0.39 -0.53
N THR A 46 -19.71 1.25 0.49
CA THR A 46 -20.57 1.15 1.68
C THR A 46 -22.05 1.32 1.36
N HIS A 47 -22.40 2.17 0.39
CA HIS A 47 -23.78 2.28 -0.08
C HIS A 47 -24.23 1.02 -0.82
N ALA A 48 -23.35 0.40 -1.61
CA ALA A 48 -23.65 -0.87 -2.29
C ALA A 48 -23.83 -2.01 -1.28
N GLU A 49 -22.94 -2.14 -0.29
CA GLU A 49 -23.04 -3.10 0.81
C GLU A 49 -24.35 -2.94 1.57
N ARG A 50 -24.70 -1.71 2.00
CA ARG A 50 -25.97 -1.44 2.69
C ARG A 50 -27.20 -1.80 1.86
N ARG A 51 -27.15 -1.59 0.54
CA ARG A 51 -28.24 -2.00 -0.35
C ARG A 51 -28.39 -3.51 -0.39
N ILE A 52 -27.28 -4.24 -0.49
CA ILE A 52 -27.28 -5.70 -0.49
C ILE A 52 -27.80 -6.23 0.85
N ASP A 53 -27.30 -5.68 1.96
CA ASP A 53 -27.72 -6.03 3.32
C ASP A 53 -29.22 -5.83 3.54
N ALA A 54 -29.78 -4.72 3.04
CA ALA A 54 -31.22 -4.44 3.12
C ALA A 54 -32.09 -5.46 2.36
N HIS A 55 -31.52 -6.21 1.42
CA HIS A 55 -32.20 -7.25 0.66
C HIS A 55 -32.00 -8.66 1.24
N LEU A 56 -31.16 -8.85 2.27
CA LEU A 56 -30.99 -10.14 2.93
C LEU A 56 -32.18 -10.47 3.85
N ARG A 57 -32.77 -11.66 3.65
CA ARG A 57 -33.96 -12.15 4.38
C ARG A 57 -33.67 -12.47 5.86
N ALA A 58 -32.41 -12.71 6.20
CA ALA A 58 -31.91 -12.81 7.57
C ALA A 58 -30.44 -12.34 7.55
N PRO A 59 -30.01 -11.44 8.45
CA PRO A 59 -28.60 -11.12 8.57
C PRO A 59 -27.93 -12.31 9.25
N GLU A 60 -27.43 -13.25 8.46
CA GLU A 60 -26.48 -14.23 8.98
C GLU A 60 -25.21 -13.46 9.34
N LYS A 61 -25.14 -13.01 10.59
CA LYS A 61 -23.91 -12.48 11.17
C LYS A 61 -22.95 -13.65 11.26
N VAL A 62 -22.20 -13.90 10.19
CA VAL A 62 -21.06 -14.80 10.22
C VAL A 62 -20.08 -14.17 11.22
N GLY A 63 -20.04 -14.81 12.39
CA GLY A 63 -19.28 -14.37 13.54
C GLY A 63 -17.83 -14.12 13.18
N GLU A 64 -17.35 -13.00 13.68
CA GLU A 64 -15.97 -12.64 13.89
C GLU A 64 -15.20 -13.81 14.52
N ASN A 65 -14.45 -14.58 13.72
CA ASN A 65 -13.38 -15.43 14.23
C ASN A 65 -12.15 -14.54 14.43
N THR A 66 -12.17 -13.75 15.49
CA THR A 66 -10.96 -13.20 16.10
C THR A 66 -10.30 -14.31 16.93
N ALA A 67 -8.98 -14.41 16.80
CA ALA A 67 -8.01 -15.19 17.57
C ALA A 67 -7.59 -16.56 16.99
N ASP A 68 -6.61 -16.52 16.07
CA ASP A 68 -5.49 -17.47 16.17
C ASP A 68 -4.52 -16.92 17.24
N PRO A 69 -4.44 -17.47 18.46
CA PRO A 69 -3.37 -17.15 19.38
C PRO A 69 -2.19 -18.07 19.04
N ARG A 70 -1.54 -17.86 17.89
CA ARG A 70 -0.22 -18.46 17.71
C ARG A 70 0.74 -17.68 18.61
N PRO A 71 1.31 -18.30 19.67
CA PRO A 71 2.37 -17.62 20.40
C PRO A 71 3.52 -17.37 19.42
N LYS A 72 4.05 -16.15 19.42
CA LYS A 72 5.27 -15.84 18.68
C LYS A 72 6.38 -16.76 19.21
N PRO A 73 7.23 -17.36 18.36
CA PRO A 73 8.42 -18.01 18.88
C PRO A 73 9.26 -16.94 19.56
N GLU A 74 9.46 -17.09 20.86
CA GLU A 74 10.48 -16.37 21.61
C GLU A 74 11.82 -16.71 20.97
N THR A 75 12.39 -15.76 20.24
CA THR A 75 13.79 -15.83 19.85
C THR A 75 14.57 -15.34 21.05
N ASP A 76 15.17 -16.27 21.80
CA ASP A 76 16.17 -15.97 22.80
C ASP A 76 17.30 -15.14 22.15
N PRO A 77 17.53 -13.90 22.57
CA PRO A 77 18.72 -13.17 22.16
C PRO A 77 19.82 -13.58 23.14
N ASP A 78 20.46 -14.73 22.90
CA ASP A 78 21.83 -15.08 23.28
C ASP A 78 22.01 -16.61 23.39
N ALA A 79 22.40 -17.24 22.27
CA ALA A 79 23.13 -18.52 22.23
C ALA A 79 23.93 -18.62 20.92
#